data_AF-A0A3D1PKF8-F1
#
_entry.id   AF-A0A3D1PKF8-F1
#
_cell.length_a   1.000
_cell.length_b   1.000
_cell.length_c   1.000
_cell.angle_alpha   90.00
_cell.angle_beta   90.00
_cell.angle_gamma   90.00
#
_symmetry.space_group_name_H-M   'P 1'
#
loop_
_entity.id
_entity.type
_entity.pdbx_description
1 polymer ?
#
loop_
_entity_poly.entity_id
_entity_poly.type
_entity_poly.pdbx_seq_one_letter_code
_entity_poly.pdbx_strand_id
1 'polypeptide(L)' 'TYTPTDAVNAEFYWTSSDNEILRVWGNRFRALKPGIAEVIVRTLDSTIEKRIKVVVKEENVVLYPE' A
#
# COMPACT_ATOMS: atom_id res chain seq x y z
N THR A 1 5.02 6.86 -9.97
CA THR A 1 6.25 7.19 -10.72
C THR A 1 7.23 7.85 -9.78
N TYR A 2 8.51 7.91 -10.12
CA TYR A 2 9.53 8.61 -9.34
C TYR A 2 10.46 9.40 -10.27
N THR A 3 11.12 10.40 -9.72
CA THR A 3 12.11 11.23 -10.40
C THR A 3 13.29 11.50 -9.46
N PRO A 4 14.52 11.64 -9.98
CA PRO A 4 14.87 11.51 -11.40
C PRO A 4 14.84 10.03 -11.84
N THR A 5 14.66 9.78 -13.14
CA THR A 5 14.51 8.42 -13.68
C THR A 5 15.83 7.66 -13.77
N ASP A 6 16.96 8.36 -13.71
CA ASP A 6 18.33 7.86 -13.73
C ASP A 6 18.98 7.83 -12.33
N ALA A 7 18.16 7.77 -11.28
CA ALA A 7 18.64 7.66 -9.91
C ALA A 7 19.53 6.41 -9.73
N VAL A 8 20.69 6.58 -9.10
CA VAL A 8 21.63 5.49 -8.79
C VAL A 8 20.98 4.46 -7.85
N ASN A 9 20.10 4.92 -6.96
CA ASN A 9 19.29 4.07 -6.10
C ASN A 9 17.80 4.41 -6.29
N ALA A 10 17.04 3.45 -6.82
CA ALA A 10 15.60 3.53 -7.01
C ALA A 10 14.83 2.51 -6.14
N GLU A 11 15.42 2.11 -5.03
CA GLU A 11 14.79 1.24 -4.04
C GLU A 11 13.99 2.04 -3.01
N PHE A 12 12.89 1.44 -2.54
CA PHE A 12 11.98 2.06 -1.60
C PHE A 12 11.53 1.06 -0.54
N TYR A 13 11.32 1.55 0.67
CA TYR A 13 10.56 0.84 1.69
C TYR A 13 9.07 1.10 1.52
N TRP A 14 8.28 0.03 1.64
CA TRP A 14 6.83 0.08 1.52
C TRP A 14 6.23 -0.50 2.80
N THR A 15 5.33 0.26 3.44
CA THR A 15 4.68 -0.13 4.70
C THR A 15 3.20 0.22 4.67
N SER A 16 2.38 -0.43 5.50
CA SER A 16 1.00 -0.02 5.75
C SER A 16 0.92 0.86 7.00
N SER A 17 -0.01 1.82 7.02
CA SER A 17 -0.41 2.51 8.26
C SER A 17 -1.24 1.61 9.19
N ASP A 18 -1.90 0.59 8.65
CA ASP A 18 -2.73 -0.36 9.40
C ASP A 18 -2.69 -1.74 8.72
N ASN A 19 -2.01 -2.68 9.39
CA ASN A 19 -1.82 -4.05 8.90
C ASN A 19 -3.04 -4.96 9.08
N GLU A 20 -4.09 -4.52 9.76
CA GLU A 20 -5.37 -5.22 9.83
C GLU A 20 -6.27 -4.91 8.63
N ILE A 21 -6.17 -3.70 8.08
CA ILE A 21 -6.95 -3.25 6.91
C ILE A 21 -6.20 -3.60 5.61
N LEU A 22 -4.88 -3.41 5.59
CA LEU A 22 -4.06 -3.46 4.38
C LEU A 22 -2.69 -4.04 4.70
N ARG A 23 -2.26 -5.10 4.00
CA ARG A 23 -0.91 -5.65 4.16
C ARG A 23 -0.07 -5.41 2.92
N VAL A 24 1.16 -4.93 3.13
CA VAL A 24 2.13 -4.58 2.09
C VAL A 24 3.27 -5.60 2.09
N TRP A 25 3.75 -5.99 0.91
CA TRP A 25 4.93 -6.83 0.70
C TRP A 25 5.70 -6.35 -0.52
N GLY A 26 6.84 -5.69 -0.28
CA GLY A 26 7.56 -4.97 -1.33
C GLY A 26 6.64 -3.93 -1.99
N ASN A 27 6.67 -3.85 -3.31
CA ASN A 27 5.81 -2.93 -4.08
C ASN A 27 4.38 -3.44 -4.32
N ARG A 28 3.95 -4.50 -3.63
CA ARG A 28 2.60 -5.08 -3.75
C ARG A 28 1.85 -4.96 -2.43
N PHE A 29 0.53 -4.93 -2.49
CA PHE A 29 -0.31 -4.95 -1.30
C PHE A 29 -1.63 -5.68 -1.56
N ARG A 30 -2.29 -6.09 -0.48
CA ARG A 30 -3.65 -6.66 -0.52
C ARG A 30 -4.52 -6.06 0.58
N ALA A 31 -5.80 -5.87 0.25
CA ALA A 31 -6.82 -5.52 1.22
C ALA A 31 -7.17 -6.73 2.10
N LEU A 32 -7.51 -6.49 3.37
CA LEU A 32 -7.81 -7.53 4.35
C LEU A 32 -9.18 -7.32 5.01
N LYS A 33 -9.47 -6.09 5.45
CA LYS A 33 -10.72 -5.72 6.11
C LYS A 33 -11.25 -4.41 5.54
N PRO A 34 -12.57 -4.20 5.49
CA PRO A 34 -13.16 -2.89 5.20
C PRO A 34 -12.60 -1.82 6.14
N GLY A 35 -12.31 -0.65 5.60
CA GLY A 35 -11.70 0.44 6.36
C GLY A 35 -10.83 1.35 5.50
N ILE A 36 -10.11 2.26 6.17
CA ILE A 36 -9.21 3.22 5.53
C ILE A 36 -7.80 2.99 6.07
N ALA A 37 -6.84 2.78 5.17
CA ALA A 37 -5.42 2.68 5.50
C ALA A 37 -4.59 3.38 4.42
N GLU A 38 -3.30 3.57 4.68
CA GLU A 38 -2.36 4.17 3.73
C GLU A 38 -1.25 3.19 3.38
N VAL A 39 -0.91 3.12 2.09
CA VAL A 39 0.41 2.63 1.67
C VAL A 39 1.39 3.79 1.83
N ILE A 40 2.45 3.56 2.59
CA ILE A 40 3.51 4.53 2.84
C ILE A 40 4.77 4.06 2.13
N VAL A 41 5.33 4.93 1.29
CA VAL A 41 6.53 4.69 0.49
C VAL A 41 7.62 5.64 0.97
N ARG A 42 8.82 5.12 1.25
CA ARG A 42 9.98 5.91 1.68
C ARG A 42 11.23 5.55 0.91
N THR A 43 12.09 6.53 0.65
CA THR A 43 13.48 6.25 0.27
C THR A 43 14.19 5.52 1.41
N LEU A 44 15.25 4.77 1.11
CA LEU A 44 15.95 3.98 2.14
C LEU A 44 16.57 4.84 3.24
N ASP A 45 17.03 6.04 2.88
CA ASP A 45 17.54 7.07 3.79
C ASP A 45 16.43 7.83 4.54
N SER A 46 15.15 7.51 4.26
CA SER A 46 13.96 8.12 4.83
C SER A 46 13.83 9.64 4.63
N THR A 47 14.56 10.23 3.67
CA THR A 47 14.50 11.68 3.40
C THR A 47 13.26 12.09 2.62
N ILE A 48 12.68 11.17 1.84
CA ILE A 48 11.45 11.40 1.07
C ILE A 48 10.40 10.38 1.48
N GLU A 49 9.18 10.85 1.73
CA GLU A 49 8.01 10.03 2.07
C GLU A 49 6.82 10.39 1.19
N LYS A 50 6.07 9.36 0.75
CA LYS A 50 4.77 9.52 0.10
C LYS A 50 3.74 8.60 0.73
N ARG A 51 2.51 9.11 0.89
CA ARG A 51 1.35 8.37 1.40
C ARG A 51 0.29 8.26 0.33
N ILE A 52 -0.30 7.07 0.22
CA ILE A 52 -1.36 6.74 -0.73
C ILE A 52 -2.53 6.20 0.09
N LYS A 53 -3.62 6.98 0.16
CA LYS A 53 -4.84 6.57 0.85
C LYS A 53 -5.56 5.47 0.08
N VAL A 54 -5.92 4.40 0.79
CA VAL A 54 -6.69 3.26 0.30
C VAL A 54 -7.98 3.16 1.11
N VAL A 55 -9.10 3.03 0.41
CA VAL A 55 -10.41 2.80 1.02
C VAL A 55 -10.87 1.40 0.61
N VAL A 56 -10.86 0.47 1.56
CA VAL A 56 -11.35 -0.90 1.37
C VAL A 56 -12.83 -0.91 1.71
N LYS A 57 -13.65 -1.33 0.75
CA LYS A 57 -15.09 -1.49 0.92
C LYS A 57 -15.42 -2.93 1.27
N GLU A 58 -16.57 -3.16 1.89
CA GLU A 58 -17.13 -4.50 2.02
C GLU A 58 -17.26 -5.16 0.64
N GLU A 59 -16.97 -6.46 0.62
CA GLU A 59 -17.18 -7.26 -0.56
C GLU A 59 -18.69 -7.46 -0.72
N ASN A 60 -19.22 -7.17 -1.91
CA ASN A 60 -20.59 -7.58 -2.24
C ASN A 60 -20.56 -9.09 -2.48
N VAL A 61 -20.65 -9.87 -1.40
CA VAL A 61 -20.67 -11.33 -1.50
C VAL A 61 -21.99 -11.74 -2.15
N VAL A 62 -21.91 -12.20 -3.40
CA VAL A 62 -23.02 -12.91 -4.03
C VAL A 62 -22.97 -14.35 -3.51
N LEU A 63 -23.88 -14.67 -2.59
CA LEU A 63 -24.06 -16.04 -2.13
C LEU A 63 -24.73 -16.86 -3.24
N TYR A 64 -24.08 -17.93 -3.70
CA TYR A 64 -24.76 -18.95 -4.49
C TYR A 64 -25.61 -19.80 -3.54
N PRO A 65 -26.90 -20.02 -3.82
CA PRO A 65 -27.69 -20.97 -3.04
C PRO A 65 -27.13 -22.40 -3.21
N GLU A 66 -27.19 -23.20 -2.15
CA GLU A 66 -26.82 -24.62 -2.14
C GLU A 66 -27.68 -25.46 -3.09
#